data_AF-A0A1H8N8L1-F1
#
_entry.id   AF-A0A1H8N8L1-F1
#
_cell.length_a   1.000
_cell.length_b   1.000
_cell.length_c   1.000
_cell.angle_alpha   90.00
_cell.angle_beta   90.00
_cell.angle_gamma   90.00
#
_symmetry.space_group_name_H-M   'P 1'
#
loop_
_entity.id
_entity.type
_entity.pdbx_description
1 polymer ?
#
loop_
_entity_poly.entity_id
_entity_poly.type
_entity_poly.pdbx_seq_one_letter_code
_entity_poly.pdbx_strand_id
1 'polypeptide(L)'
;MKKWILILFIIFGLKSNAQNSIPRFVKLKLTEIKSIETEFNWHNENILVINFITPINFSDSDYEKNITQTIDYWSEFYKNVDLKNAKKKFVYSDCVGRNQMSKNNTIHIDKNEIIRNIFFPKDKTCSAIVILNKNGDFKILTGKYNQQEITDSISEMKN
;
A
#
# COMPACT_ATOMS: atom_id res chain seq x y z
N MET A 1 -31.68 67.02 1.95
CA MET A 1 -30.42 66.31 2.27
C MET A 1 -30.75 64.83 2.45
N LYS A 2 -30.61 64.00 1.40
CA LYS A 2 -30.95 62.57 1.45
C LYS A 2 -29.65 61.77 1.59
N LYS A 3 -29.47 61.12 2.75
CA LYS A 3 -28.34 60.23 3.02
C LYS A 3 -28.59 58.91 2.30
N TRP A 4 -27.73 58.58 1.33
CA TRP A 4 -27.72 57.26 0.70
C TRP A 4 -26.95 56.32 1.61
N ILE A 5 -27.63 55.35 2.21
CA ILE A 5 -27.01 54.25 2.93
C ILE A 5 -26.65 53.19 1.89
N LEU A 6 -25.34 53.08 1.59
CA LEU A 6 -24.78 52.02 0.77
C LEU A 6 -24.65 50.78 1.67
N ILE A 7 -25.57 49.82 1.51
CA ILE A 7 -25.46 48.50 2.14
C ILE A 7 -24.49 47.68 1.28
N LEU A 8 -23.24 47.59 1.72
CA LEU A 8 -22.26 46.63 1.21
C LEU A 8 -22.68 45.23 1.67
N PHE A 9 -23.33 44.47 0.78
CA PHE A 9 -23.47 43.03 0.93
C PHE A 9 -22.08 42.40 0.78
N ILE A 10 -21.38 42.21 1.90
CA ILE A 10 -20.21 41.35 1.95
C ILE A 10 -20.73 39.91 1.88
N ILE A 11 -20.85 39.39 0.66
CA ILE A 11 -21.01 37.97 0.42
C ILE A 11 -19.64 37.35 0.75
N PHE A 12 -19.42 37.01 2.01
CA PHE A 12 -18.40 36.06 2.39
C PHE A 12 -18.81 34.71 1.78
N GLY A 13 -18.39 34.51 0.53
CA GLY A 13 -18.33 33.19 -0.06
C GLY A 13 -17.36 32.38 0.78
N LEU A 14 -17.90 31.63 1.74
CA LEU A 14 -17.22 30.49 2.33
C LEU A 14 -16.92 29.56 1.16
N LYS A 15 -15.74 29.73 0.55
CA LYS A 15 -15.10 28.67 -0.20
C LYS A 15 -14.77 27.62 0.85
N SER A 16 -15.74 26.76 1.14
CA SER A 16 -15.45 25.46 1.73
C SER A 16 -14.41 24.87 0.79
N ASN A 17 -13.16 24.81 1.24
CA ASN A 17 -12.22 23.85 0.72
C ASN A 17 -12.88 22.51 0.99
N ALA A 18 -13.68 22.02 0.03
CA ALA A 18 -13.93 20.62 -0.10
C ALA A 18 -12.53 20.04 -0.23
N GLN A 19 -12.00 19.60 0.91
CA GLN A 19 -10.84 18.76 0.98
C GLN A 19 -11.16 17.65 0.00
N ASN A 20 -10.49 17.66 -1.16
CA ASN A 20 -10.62 16.60 -2.14
C ASN A 20 -10.31 15.34 -1.36
N SER A 21 -11.34 14.65 -0.89
CA SER A 21 -11.18 13.40 -0.18
C SER A 21 -10.65 12.47 -1.24
N ILE A 22 -9.33 12.26 -1.22
CA ILE A 22 -8.72 11.11 -1.88
C ILE A 22 -9.61 9.94 -1.46
N PRO A 23 -10.22 9.20 -2.41
CA PRO A 23 -11.17 8.16 -2.09
C PRO A 23 -10.57 7.29 -0.99
N ARG A 24 -11.30 7.15 0.12
CA ARG A 24 -10.81 6.41 1.30
C ARG A 24 -10.33 5.00 0.90
N PHE A 25 -10.93 4.44 -0.15
CA PHE A 25 -10.53 3.21 -0.82
C PHE A 25 -10.57 3.36 -2.33
N VAL A 26 -9.56 2.83 -3.01
CA VAL A 26 -9.61 2.55 -4.44
C VAL A 26 -10.06 1.09 -4.58
N LYS A 27 -10.88 0.79 -5.59
CA LYS A 27 -11.47 -0.54 -5.76
C LYS A 27 -10.89 -1.22 -7.00
N LEU A 28 -10.44 -2.45 -6.82
CA LEU A 28 -9.96 -3.31 -7.90
C LEU A 28 -11.12 -3.85 -8.74
N LYS A 29 -10.83 -4.10 -10.02
CA LYS A 29 -11.71 -4.87 -10.91
C LYS A 29 -11.72 -6.33 -10.48
N LEU A 30 -12.82 -7.03 -10.75
CA LEU A 30 -12.95 -8.45 -10.44
C LEU A 30 -11.82 -9.31 -11.03
N THR A 31 -11.34 -8.97 -12.22
CA THR A 31 -10.20 -9.66 -12.86
C THR A 31 -8.91 -9.48 -12.06
N GLU A 32 -8.66 -8.28 -11.56
CA GLU A 32 -7.47 -7.97 -10.76
C GLU A 32 -7.52 -8.69 -9.41
N ILE A 33 -8.71 -8.72 -8.77
CA ILE A 33 -8.93 -9.47 -7.53
C ILE A 33 -8.61 -10.96 -7.73
N LYS A 34 -9.18 -11.58 -8.76
CA LYS A 34 -8.94 -13.01 -9.06
C LYS A 34 -7.48 -13.32 -9.36
N SER A 35 -6.79 -12.42 -10.08
CA SER A 35 -5.35 -12.56 -10.33
C SER A 35 -4.56 -12.54 -9.03
N ILE A 36 -4.84 -11.61 -8.12
CA ILE A 36 -4.17 -11.52 -6.81
C ILE A 36 -4.49 -12.72 -5.92
N GLU A 37 -5.75 -13.16 -5.87
CA GLU A 37 -6.15 -14.35 -5.10
C GLU A 37 -5.39 -15.59 -5.54
N THR A 38 -5.25 -15.77 -6.86
CA THR A 38 -4.50 -16.88 -7.46
C THR A 38 -3.01 -16.77 -7.15
N GLU A 39 -2.42 -15.60 -7.37
CA GLU A 39 -0.98 -15.36 -7.20
C GLU A 39 -0.52 -15.64 -5.76
N PHE A 40 -1.32 -15.22 -4.77
CA PHE A 40 -0.97 -15.35 -3.36
C PHE A 40 -1.63 -16.53 -2.64
N ASN A 41 -2.43 -17.33 -3.36
CA ASN A 41 -3.29 -18.38 -2.79
C ASN A 41 -4.11 -17.81 -1.61
N TRP A 42 -4.72 -16.64 -1.80
CA TRP A 42 -5.41 -15.89 -0.76
C TRP A 42 -6.91 -16.17 -0.83
N HIS A 43 -7.38 -17.14 -0.05
CA HIS A 43 -8.77 -17.61 -0.10
C HIS A 43 -9.50 -17.51 1.23
N ASN A 44 -8.83 -17.86 2.33
CA ASN A 44 -9.47 -18.05 3.63
C ASN A 44 -9.43 -16.80 4.51
N GLU A 45 -8.47 -15.92 4.27
CA GLU A 45 -8.25 -14.71 5.04
C GLU A 45 -9.08 -13.54 4.48
N ASN A 46 -9.62 -12.68 5.36
CA ASN A 46 -10.45 -11.54 4.92
C ASN A 46 -9.61 -10.38 4.39
N ILE A 47 -8.35 -10.30 4.85
CA ILE A 47 -7.42 -9.23 4.51
C ILE A 47 -6.16 -9.83 3.89
N LEU A 48 -5.62 -9.17 2.88
CA LEU A 48 -4.28 -9.37 2.35
C LEU A 48 -3.44 -8.12 2.60
N VAL A 49 -2.30 -8.30 3.25
CA VAL A 49 -1.27 -7.28 3.45
C VAL A 49 -0.10 -7.61 2.54
N ILE A 50 0.09 -6.80 1.50
CA ILE A 50 1.20 -6.91 0.57
C ILE A 50 2.23 -5.84 0.96
N ASN A 51 3.39 -6.25 1.44
CA ASN A 51 4.47 -5.33 1.74
C ASN A 51 5.50 -5.42 0.61
N PHE A 52 5.51 -4.39 -0.23
CA PHE A 52 6.52 -4.20 -1.26
C PHE A 52 7.81 -3.78 -0.57
N ILE A 53 8.84 -4.61 -0.69
CA ILE A 53 10.11 -4.42 -0.01
C ILE A 53 11.26 -4.27 -1.01
N THR A 54 12.25 -3.50 -0.60
CA THR A 54 13.54 -3.39 -1.29
C THR A 54 14.68 -3.77 -0.34
N PRO A 55 15.80 -4.29 -0.84
CA PRO A 55 17.01 -4.43 -0.05
C PRO A 55 17.38 -3.12 0.65
N ILE A 56 17.84 -3.19 1.90
CA ILE A 56 18.35 -2.03 2.65
C ILE A 56 19.51 -1.37 1.89
N ASN A 57 20.31 -2.18 1.19
CA ASN A 57 21.36 -1.71 0.30
C ASN A 57 21.33 -2.52 -1.01
N PHE A 58 21.53 -1.81 -2.11
CA PHE A 58 21.47 -2.30 -3.48
C PHE A 58 22.83 -2.68 -4.08
N SER A 59 23.88 -2.81 -3.27
CA SER A 59 25.17 -3.31 -3.75
C SER A 59 25.04 -4.73 -4.27
N ASP A 60 25.44 -4.95 -5.53
CA ASP A 60 25.36 -6.25 -6.20
C ASP A 60 26.23 -7.32 -5.50
N SER A 61 27.28 -6.90 -4.77
CA SER A 61 28.18 -7.82 -4.03
C SER A 61 27.50 -8.52 -2.85
N ASP A 62 26.46 -7.92 -2.27
CA ASP A 62 25.87 -8.33 -0.99
C ASP A 62 24.33 -8.39 -1.04
N TYR A 63 23.75 -8.47 -2.23
CA TYR A 63 22.29 -8.39 -2.42
C TYR A 63 21.52 -9.40 -1.55
N GLU A 64 21.91 -10.68 -1.53
CA GLU A 64 21.24 -11.72 -0.71
C GLU A 64 21.31 -11.43 0.79
N LYS A 65 22.43 -10.86 1.25
CA LYS A 65 22.59 -10.47 2.65
C LYS A 65 21.67 -9.29 2.97
N ASN A 66 21.65 -8.27 2.10
CA ASN A 66 20.87 -7.06 2.29
C ASN A 66 19.36 -7.36 2.25
N ILE A 67 18.91 -8.24 1.35
CA ILE A 67 17.50 -8.63 1.31
C ILE A 67 17.10 -9.46 2.53
N THR A 68 17.98 -10.34 3.01
CA THR A 68 17.74 -11.11 4.25
C THR A 68 17.57 -10.16 5.44
N GLN A 69 18.44 -9.16 5.56
CA GLN A 69 18.31 -8.13 6.60
C GLN A 69 17.02 -7.33 6.49
N THR A 70 16.57 -6.99 5.27
CA THR A 70 15.26 -6.37 5.05
C THR A 70 14.13 -7.25 5.59
N ILE A 71 14.15 -8.55 5.28
CA ILE A 71 13.12 -9.48 5.74
C ILE A 71 13.14 -9.61 7.25
N ASP A 72 14.31 -9.71 7.86
CA ASP A 72 14.46 -9.83 9.32
C ASP A 72 13.90 -8.60 10.02
N TYR A 73 14.25 -7.40 9.53
CA TYR A 73 13.70 -6.13 10.01
C TYR A 73 12.17 -6.12 9.94
N TRP A 74 11.59 -6.45 8.79
CA TRP A 74 10.14 -6.44 8.65
C TRP A 74 9.48 -7.55 9.46
N SER A 75 10.09 -8.72 9.56
CA SER A 75 9.56 -9.83 10.36
C SER A 75 9.50 -9.45 11.83
N GLU A 76 10.53 -8.78 12.36
CA GLU A 76 10.51 -8.19 13.70
C GLU A 76 9.43 -7.11 13.82
N PHE A 77 9.36 -6.19 12.86
CA PHE A 77 8.36 -5.13 12.85
C PHE A 77 6.92 -5.71 12.88
N TYR A 78 6.64 -6.80 12.21
CA TYR A 78 5.29 -7.39 12.20
C TYR A 78 4.95 -8.22 13.44
N LYS A 79 5.89 -8.49 14.37
CA LYS A 79 5.59 -9.27 15.59
C LYS A 79 4.51 -8.61 16.46
N ASN A 80 4.43 -7.27 16.45
CA ASN A 80 3.46 -6.51 17.24
C ASN A 80 2.29 -5.96 16.42
N VAL A 81 2.16 -6.38 15.16
CA VAL A 81 1.01 -5.99 14.32
C VAL A 81 -0.05 -7.07 14.43
N ASP A 82 -1.30 -6.70 14.71
CA ASP A 82 -2.40 -7.66 14.73
C ASP A 82 -2.77 -8.09 13.30
N LEU A 83 -2.27 -9.27 12.92
CA LEU A 83 -2.55 -9.91 11.63
C LEU A 83 -3.62 -11.01 11.75
N LYS A 84 -4.44 -11.04 12.82
CA LYS A 84 -5.48 -12.06 12.97
C LYS A 84 -6.44 -12.02 11.78
N ASN A 85 -6.57 -13.17 11.11
CA ASN A 85 -7.33 -13.36 9.88
C ASN A 85 -6.86 -12.48 8.68
N ALA A 86 -5.57 -12.13 8.67
CA ALA A 86 -4.93 -11.46 7.55
C ALA A 86 -3.78 -12.32 7.02
N LYS A 87 -3.65 -12.39 5.68
CA LYS A 87 -2.49 -12.98 5.02
C LYS A 87 -1.46 -11.88 4.77
N LYS A 88 -0.20 -12.11 5.13
CA LYS A 88 0.90 -11.19 4.82
C LYS A 88 1.80 -11.79 3.74
N LYS A 89 2.20 -10.96 2.77
CA LYS A 89 3.18 -11.32 1.75
C LYS A 89 4.22 -10.22 1.62
N PHE A 90 5.50 -10.63 1.63
CA PHE A 90 6.58 -9.77 1.18
C PHE A 90 6.70 -9.92 -0.33
N VAL A 91 6.64 -8.81 -1.04
CA VAL A 91 6.72 -8.77 -2.50
C VAL A 91 7.95 -7.99 -2.90
N TYR A 92 8.73 -8.56 -3.81
CA TYR A 92 9.79 -7.87 -4.50
C TYR A 92 9.38 -7.72 -5.97
N SER A 93 9.37 -6.47 -6.43
CA SER A 93 9.12 -6.12 -7.84
C SER A 93 10.37 -5.45 -8.41
N ASP A 94 10.71 -5.73 -9.66
CA ASP A 94 11.95 -5.26 -10.26
C ASP A 94 11.89 -3.80 -10.72
N CYS A 95 12.02 -2.88 -9.77
CA CYS A 95 12.00 -1.46 -10.08
C CYS A 95 13.26 -0.90 -10.75
N VAL A 96 14.36 -1.67 -10.74
CA VAL A 96 15.68 -1.17 -11.14
C VAL A 96 16.20 -1.91 -12.38
N GLY A 97 15.38 -2.74 -13.02
CA GLY A 97 15.76 -3.56 -14.17
C GLY A 97 16.87 -4.56 -13.85
N ARG A 98 16.94 -5.02 -12.60
CA ARG A 98 17.96 -5.97 -12.14
C ARG A 98 17.33 -7.34 -11.94
N ASN A 99 17.74 -8.27 -12.81
CA ASN A 99 17.42 -9.70 -12.80
C ASN A 99 17.98 -10.47 -11.59
N GLN A 100 18.28 -9.82 -10.47
CA GLN A 100 18.76 -10.50 -9.27
C GLN A 100 17.56 -11.12 -8.54
N MET A 101 17.37 -12.41 -8.78
CA MET A 101 16.38 -13.22 -8.09
C MET A 101 16.92 -13.61 -6.72
N SER A 102 16.25 -13.19 -5.65
CA SER A 102 16.52 -13.77 -4.35
C SER A 102 16.16 -15.24 -4.34
N LYS A 103 17.00 -16.06 -3.70
CA LYS A 103 16.70 -17.47 -3.42
C LYS A 103 15.80 -17.63 -2.18
N ASN A 104 15.37 -16.53 -1.57
CA ASN A 104 14.55 -16.57 -0.37
C ASN A 104 13.08 -16.85 -0.69
N ASN A 105 12.60 -18.03 -0.29
CA ASN A 105 11.21 -18.48 -0.52
C ASN A 105 10.15 -17.69 0.26
N THR A 106 10.56 -16.85 1.22
CA THR A 106 9.65 -15.98 2.00
C THR A 106 9.21 -14.76 1.19
N ILE A 107 9.99 -14.40 0.16
CA ILE A 107 9.68 -13.29 -0.74
C ILE A 107 8.97 -13.85 -1.96
N HIS A 108 7.86 -13.22 -2.29
CA HIS A 108 7.21 -13.40 -3.57
C HIS A 108 7.85 -12.47 -4.62
N ILE A 109 8.34 -13.05 -5.72
CA ILE A 109 8.91 -12.29 -6.83
C ILE A 109 7.79 -11.97 -7.82
N ASP A 110 7.43 -10.70 -7.93
CA ASP A 110 6.42 -10.19 -8.87
C ASP A 110 7.03 -10.09 -10.28
N LYS A 111 7.19 -11.24 -10.91
CA LYS A 111 7.75 -11.36 -12.27
C LYS A 111 6.85 -10.62 -13.26
N ASN A 112 7.46 -9.81 -14.12
CA ASN A 112 6.78 -8.92 -15.07
C ASN A 112 5.95 -7.79 -14.42
N GLU A 113 6.13 -7.57 -13.12
CA GLU A 113 5.58 -6.43 -12.38
C GLU A 113 4.04 -6.35 -12.40
N ILE A 114 3.36 -7.49 -12.53
CA ILE A 114 1.90 -7.55 -12.66
C ILE A 114 1.24 -6.98 -11.41
N ILE A 115 1.65 -7.44 -10.24
CA ILE A 115 1.07 -7.01 -8.96
C ILE A 115 1.39 -5.53 -8.71
N ARG A 116 2.63 -5.11 -8.98
CA ARG A 116 3.02 -3.70 -8.88
C ARG A 116 2.19 -2.82 -9.81
N ASN A 117 1.97 -3.22 -11.06
CA ASN A 117 1.23 -2.41 -12.03
C ASN A 117 -0.26 -2.28 -11.67
N ILE A 118 -0.83 -3.24 -10.93
CA ILE A 118 -2.20 -3.11 -10.39
C ILE A 118 -2.26 -1.96 -9.39
N PHE A 119 -1.33 -1.88 -8.44
CA PHE A 119 -1.40 -0.91 -7.35
C PHE A 119 -0.70 0.43 -7.64
N PHE A 120 0.30 0.43 -8.52
CA PHE A 120 1.15 1.58 -8.82
C PHE A 120 1.34 1.80 -10.32
N PRO A 121 0.26 1.91 -11.12
CA PRO A 121 0.34 1.97 -12.58
C PRO A 121 1.11 3.20 -13.11
N LYS A 122 1.26 4.26 -12.29
CA LYS A 122 1.94 5.50 -12.66
C LYS A 122 3.27 5.68 -11.93
N ASP A 123 3.22 5.67 -10.60
CA ASP A 123 4.37 6.03 -9.76
C ASP A 123 5.40 4.90 -9.62
N LYS A 124 5.01 3.65 -9.94
CA LYS A 124 5.90 2.48 -9.98
C LYS A 124 6.73 2.27 -8.70
N THR A 125 6.20 2.62 -7.53
CA THR A 125 6.92 2.47 -6.25
C THR A 125 7.24 1.00 -5.94
N CYS A 126 8.31 0.83 -5.16
CA CYS A 126 8.91 -0.44 -4.77
C CYS A 126 8.86 -0.65 -3.26
N SER A 127 8.46 0.39 -2.54
CA SER A 127 8.35 0.39 -1.09
C SER A 127 7.03 1.02 -0.70
N ALA A 128 6.12 0.16 -0.26
CA ALA A 128 4.78 0.52 0.16
C ALA A 128 4.13 -0.70 0.82
N ILE A 129 3.14 -0.46 1.67
CA ILE A 129 2.23 -1.51 2.12
C ILE A 129 0.88 -1.29 1.43
N VAL A 130 0.35 -2.35 0.85
CA VAL A 130 -1.01 -2.42 0.36
C VAL A 130 -1.82 -3.31 1.28
N ILE A 131 -2.97 -2.82 1.71
CA ILE A 131 -3.93 -3.57 2.52
C ILE A 131 -5.20 -3.69 1.69
N LEU A 132 -5.58 -4.92 1.36
CA LEU A 132 -6.67 -5.27 0.46
C LEU A 132 -7.69 -6.14 1.20
N ASN A 133 -8.99 -5.86 1.02
CA ASN A 133 -10.07 -6.72 1.50
C ASN A 133 -10.66 -7.58 0.37
N LYS A 134 -11.44 -8.59 0.74
CA LYS A 134 -12.07 -9.53 -0.21
C LYS A 134 -13.01 -8.89 -1.23
N ASN A 135 -13.50 -7.69 -0.95
CA ASN A 135 -14.37 -6.94 -1.86
C ASN A 135 -13.59 -6.18 -2.93
N GLY A 136 -12.25 -6.25 -2.90
CA GLY A 136 -11.37 -5.54 -3.82
C GLY A 136 -11.05 -4.11 -3.40
N ASP A 137 -11.52 -3.65 -2.24
CA ASP A 137 -11.18 -2.33 -1.72
C ASP A 137 -9.76 -2.39 -1.16
N PHE A 138 -8.95 -1.37 -1.43
CA PHE A 138 -7.59 -1.32 -0.92
C PHE A 138 -7.15 0.06 -0.45
N LYS A 139 -6.16 0.04 0.44
CA LYS A 139 -5.44 1.18 0.98
C LYS A 139 -3.95 1.00 0.75
N ILE A 140 -3.27 2.09 0.39
CA ILE A 140 -1.81 2.13 0.22
C ILE A 140 -1.23 2.99 1.33
N LEU A 141 -0.24 2.47 2.04
CA LEU A 141 0.59 3.19 2.98
C LEU A 141 1.99 3.38 2.36
N THR A 142 2.39 4.63 2.17
CA THR A 142 3.71 5.02 1.65
C THR A 142 4.45 5.88 2.67
N GLY A 143 5.77 6.02 2.51
CA GLY A 143 6.58 6.84 3.40
C GLY A 143 6.82 6.19 4.76
N LYS A 144 6.77 6.98 5.84
CA LYS A 144 6.97 6.49 7.21
C LYS A 144 5.61 6.10 7.80
N TYR A 145 5.53 4.88 8.30
CA TYR A 145 4.38 4.35 9.02
C TYR A 145 4.86 3.47 10.17
N ASN A 146 4.03 3.34 11.21
CA ASN A 146 4.30 2.54 12.40
C ASN A 146 3.35 1.33 12.52
N GLN A 147 3.60 0.48 13.52
CA GLN A 147 2.84 -0.76 13.75
C GLN A 147 1.35 -0.50 14.04
N GLN A 148 1.03 0.59 14.74
CA GLN A 148 -0.33 0.98 15.07
C GLN A 148 -1.10 1.40 13.81
N GLU A 149 -0.49 2.23 12.95
CA GLU A 149 -1.13 2.70 11.72
C GLU A 149 -1.52 1.56 10.77
N ILE A 150 -0.69 0.50 10.72
CA ILE A 150 -1.02 -0.71 9.96
C ILE A 150 -2.16 -1.48 10.63
N THR A 151 -2.11 -1.65 11.95
CA THR A 151 -3.16 -2.34 12.72
C THR A 151 -4.53 -1.66 12.57
N ASP A 152 -4.54 -0.33 12.66
CA ASP A 152 -5.74 0.48 12.48
C ASP A 152 -6.26 0.36 11.06
N SER A 153 -5.37 0.39 10.06
CA SER A 153 -5.76 0.22 8.66
C SER A 153 -6.30 -1.17 8.37
N ILE A 154 -5.74 -2.23 8.95
CA ILE A 154 -6.29 -3.60 8.82
C ILE A 154 -7.69 -3.66 9.45
N SER A 155 -7.87 -3.03 10.61
CA SER A 155 -9.14 -3.00 11.32
C SER A 155 -10.21 -2.21 10.56
N GLU A 156 -9.83 -1.08 9.96
CA GLU A 156 -10.68 -0.28 9.08
C GLU A 156 -11.17 -1.09 7.87
N MET A 157 -10.28 -1.86 7.24
CA MET A 157 -10.59 -2.66 6.04
C MET A 157 -11.45 -3.90 6.31
N LYS A 158 -11.61 -4.32 7.57
CA LYS A 158 -12.44 -5.46 7.98
C LYS A 158 -13.92 -5.12 8.11
N ASN A 159 -14.25 -3.84 8.30
CA ASN A 159 -15.60 -3.32 8.50
C ASN A 159 -16.19 -2.79 7.19
#